data_AF-A0A6N4WBE2-F1
#
_entry.id   AF-A0A6N4WBE2-F1
#
_cell.length_a   1.000
_cell.length_b   1.000
_cell.length_c   1.000
_cell.angle_alpha   90.00
_cell.angle_beta   90.00
_cell.angle_gamma   90.00
#
_symmetry.space_group_name_H-M   'P 1'
#
loop_
_entity.id
_entity.type
_entity.pdbx_description
1 polymer ?
#
loop_
_entity_poly.entity_id
_entity_poly.type
_entity_poly.pdbx_seq_one_letter_code
_entity_poly.pdbx_strand_id
1 'polypeptide(L)'
;MTLETWSNWLLIAGGALVLVAWIGTAFVKDPQYERWLFWLSSFLGITFISLSLASRGWKTVVIFGVGMGSILLFYTYFRTPYIVIRGRVRSFTTPPTTPDPSDQDTDEPPQLPPRDSYPGAVTAPKAWWLFAVFVVFVAVGGAKLGWDPHTLPAGGLICILALMGGIDDATRKLPMARGQKVQAFIIVAVSVLMFFLPPVLYIVGYSIGTKRPMGYGLRDPVARHYAELDAQEERDRP
;
A
#
# COMPACT_ATOMS: atom_id res chain seq x y z
N MET A 1 30.20 -26.82 -4.39
CA MET A 1 29.61 -26.81 -3.04
C MET A 1 28.34 -27.64 -3.10
N THR A 2 28.36 -28.85 -2.57
CA THR A 2 27.16 -29.70 -2.43
C THR A 2 26.32 -29.11 -1.30
N LEU A 3 25.15 -28.55 -1.63
CA LEU A 3 24.15 -28.19 -0.62
C LEU A 3 23.89 -29.44 0.24
N GLU A 4 24.04 -29.31 1.55
CA GLU A 4 23.78 -30.42 2.48
C GLU A 4 22.33 -30.89 2.29
N THR A 5 22.13 -32.21 2.21
CA THR A 5 20.85 -32.83 1.83
C THR A 5 19.68 -32.34 2.67
N TRP A 6 19.89 -32.05 3.96
CA TRP A 6 18.86 -31.51 4.86
C TRP A 6 18.39 -30.10 4.46
N SER A 7 19.28 -29.26 3.94
CA SER A 7 18.95 -27.90 3.47
C SER A 7 17.98 -27.95 2.29
N ASN A 8 18.19 -28.86 1.35
CA ASN A 8 17.32 -29.00 0.20
C ASN A 8 15.92 -29.48 0.62
N TRP A 9 15.85 -30.43 1.56
CA TRP A 9 14.58 -30.91 2.08
C TRP A 9 13.79 -29.83 2.82
N LEU A 10 14.45 -29.00 3.64
CA LEU A 10 13.79 -27.87 4.31
C LEU A 10 13.27 -26.83 3.31
N LEU A 11 14.04 -26.54 2.26
CA LEU A 11 13.62 -25.60 1.22
C LEU A 11 12.38 -26.11 0.48
N ILE A 12 12.40 -27.38 0.06
CA ILE A 12 11.28 -28.03 -0.64
C ILE A 12 10.05 -28.09 0.27
N ALA A 13 10.22 -28.54 1.52
CA ALA A 13 9.13 -28.64 2.49
C ALA A 13 8.51 -27.27 2.79
N GLY A 14 9.34 -26.25 3.03
CA GLY A 14 8.87 -24.88 3.28
C GLY A 14 8.15 -24.29 2.07
N GLY A 15 8.70 -24.45 0.86
CA GLY A 15 8.06 -24.00 -0.38
C GLY A 15 6.73 -24.68 -0.66
N ALA A 16 6.68 -26.01 -0.54
CA ALA A 16 5.46 -26.80 -0.72
C ALA A 16 4.39 -26.39 0.30
N LEU A 17 4.77 -26.18 1.56
CA LEU A 17 3.84 -25.80 2.62
C LEU A 17 3.20 -24.43 2.38
N VAL A 18 3.97 -23.44 1.92
CA VAL A 18 3.41 -22.13 1.52
C VAL A 18 2.48 -22.28 0.31
N LEU A 19 2.91 -22.98 -0.73
CA LEU A 19 2.14 -23.11 -1.97
C LEU A 19 0.82 -23.85 -1.74
N VAL A 20 0.86 -25.00 -1.07
CA VAL A 20 -0.34 -25.81 -0.79
C VAL A 20 -1.30 -25.04 0.10
N ALA A 21 -0.81 -24.34 1.12
CA ALA A 21 -1.69 -23.56 1.99
C ALA A 21 -2.29 -22.35 1.28
N TRP A 22 -1.53 -21.65 0.45
CA TRP A 22 -2.05 -20.54 -0.35
C TRP A 22 -3.11 -21.01 -1.35
N ILE A 23 -2.89 -22.14 -2.02
CA ILE A 23 -3.92 -22.77 -2.87
C ILE A 23 -5.14 -23.17 -2.00
N GLY A 24 -4.89 -23.76 -0.83
CA GLY A 24 -5.92 -24.16 0.13
C GLY A 24 -6.81 -23.01 0.58
N THR A 25 -6.25 -21.82 0.80
CA THR A 25 -7.04 -20.63 1.19
C THR A 25 -8.09 -20.24 0.16
N ALA A 26 -7.91 -20.57 -1.13
CA ALA A 26 -8.93 -20.33 -2.15
C ALA A 26 -10.18 -21.22 -2.01
N PHE A 27 -10.10 -22.32 -1.25
CA PHE A 27 -11.18 -23.28 -1.06
C PHE A 27 -11.82 -23.22 0.33
N VAL A 28 -11.22 -22.51 1.28
CA VAL A 28 -11.75 -22.36 2.64
C VAL A 28 -12.78 -21.23 2.64
N LYS A 29 -14.01 -21.53 3.05
CA LYS A 29 -15.11 -20.55 3.11
C LYS A 29 -15.21 -19.84 4.46
N ASP A 30 -14.64 -20.42 5.51
CA ASP A 30 -14.64 -19.81 6.85
C ASP A 30 -13.45 -18.83 6.98
N PRO A 31 -13.71 -17.51 7.14
CA PRO A 31 -12.66 -16.50 7.22
C PRO A 31 -11.70 -16.69 8.40
N GLN A 32 -12.14 -17.32 9.49
CA GLN A 32 -11.28 -17.56 10.65
C GLN A 32 -10.30 -18.70 10.37
N TYR A 33 -10.75 -19.79 9.76
CA TYR A 33 -9.86 -20.89 9.36
C TYR A 33 -8.94 -20.49 8.22
N GLU A 34 -9.42 -19.70 7.26
CA GLU A 34 -8.60 -19.18 6.17
C GLU A 34 -7.43 -18.34 6.72
N ARG A 35 -7.70 -17.45 7.68
CA ARG A 35 -6.67 -16.66 8.37
C ARG A 35 -5.68 -17.52 9.13
N TRP A 36 -6.17 -18.49 9.89
CA TRP A 36 -5.32 -19.37 10.67
C TRP A 36 -4.41 -20.20 9.76
N LEU A 37 -4.98 -20.81 8.71
CA LEU A 37 -4.25 -21.58 7.72
C LEU A 37 -3.20 -20.71 7.01
N PHE A 38 -3.57 -19.50 6.61
CA PHE A 38 -2.65 -18.55 5.98
C PHE A 38 -1.47 -18.18 6.89
N TRP A 39 -1.73 -17.75 8.13
CA TRP A 39 -0.67 -17.30 9.03
C TRP A 39 0.23 -18.45 9.47
N LEU A 40 -0.36 -19.58 9.88
CA LEU A 40 0.40 -20.73 10.34
C LEU A 40 1.30 -21.27 9.23
N SER A 41 0.75 -21.43 8.03
CA SER A 41 1.52 -21.92 6.88
C SER A 41 2.63 -20.95 6.45
N SER A 42 2.33 -19.65 6.43
CA SER A 42 3.31 -18.65 6.00
C SER A 42 4.44 -18.51 7.02
N PHE A 43 4.17 -18.52 8.34
CA PHE A 43 5.22 -18.50 9.35
C PHE A 43 6.07 -19.77 9.32
N LEU A 44 5.44 -20.94 9.25
CA LEU A 44 6.15 -22.22 9.24
C LEU A 44 7.00 -22.36 7.97
N GLY A 45 6.43 -22.00 6.81
CA GLY A 45 7.11 -22.01 5.53
C GLY A 45 8.30 -21.05 5.46
N ILE A 46 8.12 -19.79 5.90
CA ILE A 46 9.23 -18.81 5.96
C ILE A 46 10.31 -19.31 6.92
N THR A 47 9.96 -19.91 8.05
CA THR A 47 10.92 -20.48 8.99
C THR A 47 11.75 -21.59 8.36
N PHE A 48 11.10 -22.54 7.67
CA PHE A 48 11.79 -23.65 7.01
C PHE A 48 12.69 -23.18 5.86
N ILE A 49 12.19 -22.27 5.02
CA ILE A 49 12.98 -21.68 3.93
C ILE A 49 14.17 -20.89 4.50
N SER A 50 13.95 -20.09 5.53
CA SER A 50 15.04 -19.31 6.15
C SER A 50 16.08 -20.24 6.79
N LEU A 51 15.64 -21.29 7.49
CA LEU A 51 16.54 -22.25 8.14
C LEU A 51 17.31 -23.09 7.13
N SER A 52 16.75 -23.35 5.94
CA SER A 52 17.51 -23.97 4.84
C SER A 52 18.77 -23.18 4.47
N LEU A 53 18.75 -21.86 4.69
CA LEU A 53 19.89 -20.98 4.41
C LEU A 53 20.91 -20.91 5.56
N ALA A 54 20.75 -21.70 6.64
CA ALA A 54 21.66 -21.65 7.79
C ALA A 54 23.10 -22.05 7.45
N SER A 55 23.28 -22.91 6.44
CA SER A 55 24.61 -23.24 5.88
C SER A 55 25.34 -22.03 5.29
N ARG A 56 24.62 -20.97 4.90
CA ARG A 56 25.17 -19.68 4.44
C ARG A 56 25.38 -18.67 5.57
N GLY A 57 25.26 -19.12 6.82
CA GLY A 57 25.43 -18.33 8.03
C GLY A 57 24.15 -17.66 8.54
N TRP A 58 24.08 -17.47 9.85
CA TRP A 58 22.93 -16.91 10.56
C TRP A 58 22.52 -15.51 10.09
N LYS A 59 23.47 -14.69 9.63
CA LYS A 59 23.16 -13.37 9.05
C LYS A 59 22.23 -13.51 7.85
N THR A 60 22.48 -14.47 6.97
CA THR A 60 21.65 -14.75 5.79
C THR A 60 20.25 -15.21 6.17
N VAL A 61 20.16 -16.11 7.17
CA VAL A 61 18.88 -16.59 7.73
C VAL A 61 18.02 -15.44 8.24
N VAL A 62 18.61 -14.56 9.06
CA VAL A 62 17.90 -13.43 9.66
C VAL A 62 17.46 -12.43 8.59
N ILE A 63 18.35 -12.06 7.66
CA ILE A 63 18.03 -11.13 6.57
C ILE A 63 16.87 -11.69 5.72
N PHE A 64 16.93 -12.97 5.36
CA PHE A 64 15.91 -13.60 4.54
C PHE A 64 14.57 -13.73 5.28
N GLY A 65 14.58 -14.15 6.54
CA GLY A 65 13.38 -14.28 7.37
C GLY A 65 12.69 -12.93 7.60
N VAL A 66 13.45 -11.89 7.93
CA VAL A 66 12.92 -10.53 8.08
C VAL A 66 12.39 -10.00 6.74
N GLY A 67 13.12 -10.22 5.65
CA GLY A 67 12.71 -9.81 4.31
C GLY A 67 11.40 -10.46 3.88
N MET A 68 11.29 -11.78 3.98
CA MET A 68 10.07 -12.53 3.64
C MET A 68 8.90 -12.20 4.57
N GLY A 69 9.16 -12.06 5.88
CA GLY A 69 8.14 -11.64 6.84
C GLY A 69 7.59 -10.25 6.52
N SER A 70 8.47 -9.32 6.12
CA SER A 70 8.08 -7.99 5.67
C SER A 70 7.23 -8.05 4.41
N ILE A 71 7.64 -8.83 3.39
CA ILE A 71 6.86 -9.03 2.15
C ILE A 71 5.47 -9.60 2.48
N LEU A 72 5.40 -10.59 3.37
CA LEU A 72 4.14 -11.20 3.81
C LEU A 72 3.24 -10.17 4.52
N LEU A 73 3.81 -9.36 5.41
CA LEU A 73 3.10 -8.28 6.09
C LEU A 73 2.58 -7.24 5.09
N PHE A 74 3.39 -6.80 4.13
CA PHE A 74 2.95 -5.91 3.07
C PHE A 74 1.83 -6.56 2.25
N TYR A 75 2.02 -7.80 1.81
CA TYR A 75 1.04 -8.55 1.05
C TYR A 75 -0.31 -8.64 1.76
N THR A 76 -0.32 -9.04 3.04
CA THR A 76 -1.54 -9.14 3.86
C THR A 76 -2.14 -7.78 4.21
N TYR A 77 -1.32 -6.75 4.32
CA TYR A 77 -1.79 -5.39 4.51
C TYR A 77 -2.55 -4.88 3.28
N PHE A 78 -2.07 -5.20 2.07
CA PHE A 78 -2.74 -4.86 0.81
C PHE A 78 -3.90 -5.81 0.47
N ARG A 79 -3.85 -7.07 0.90
CA ARG A 79 -4.86 -8.09 0.61
C ARG A 79 -5.71 -8.38 1.84
N THR A 80 -6.91 -7.81 1.86
CA THR A 80 -7.98 -8.07 2.86
C THR A 80 -8.35 -9.57 2.87
N PRO A 81 -8.72 -10.20 4.02
CA PRO A 81 -8.91 -9.64 5.36
C PRO A 81 -8.02 -10.29 6.44
N TYR A 82 -6.71 -10.48 6.23
CA TYR A 82 -5.90 -11.32 7.13
C TYR A 82 -5.43 -10.68 8.45
N ILE A 83 -5.43 -9.35 8.57
CA ILE A 83 -4.99 -8.64 9.78
C ILE A 83 -6.21 -8.17 10.57
N VAL A 84 -6.48 -8.82 11.72
CA VAL A 84 -7.49 -8.38 12.69
C VAL A 84 -6.81 -8.01 13.99
N ILE A 85 -7.00 -6.77 14.43
CA ILE A 85 -6.48 -6.28 15.70
C ILE A 85 -7.66 -5.74 16.50
N ARG A 86 -7.91 -6.34 17.68
CA ARG A 86 -9.04 -5.98 18.57
C ARG A 86 -10.41 -6.03 17.88
N GLY A 87 -10.68 -7.09 17.12
CA GLY A 87 -11.95 -7.29 16.42
C GLY A 87 -12.16 -6.40 15.19
N ARG A 88 -11.22 -5.50 14.85
CA ARG A 88 -11.29 -4.67 13.64
C ARG A 88 -10.31 -5.15 12.59
N VAL A 89 -10.79 -5.37 11.37
CA VAL A 89 -9.94 -5.66 10.21
C VAL A 89 -9.11 -4.41 9.89
N ARG A 90 -7.79 -4.55 9.85
CA ARG A 90 -6.86 -3.49 9.48
C ARG A 90 -6.30 -3.80 8.09
N SER A 91 -6.97 -3.30 7.07
CA SER A 91 -6.52 -3.39 5.66
C SER A 91 -6.09 -2.02 5.13
N PHE A 92 -5.28 -2.05 4.08
CA PHE A 92 -4.92 -0.84 3.32
C PHE A 92 -6.15 -0.23 2.66
N THR A 93 -6.97 -1.07 2.02
CA THR A 93 -8.25 -0.65 1.45
C THR A 93 -9.35 -0.58 2.51
N THR A 94 -10.15 0.48 2.49
CA THR A 94 -11.45 0.54 3.14
C THR A 94 -12.31 -0.56 2.51
N PRO A 95 -12.92 -1.46 3.30
CA PRO A 95 -13.86 -2.43 2.78
C PRO A 95 -14.93 -1.70 1.94
N PRO A 96 -15.43 -2.29 0.84
CA PRO A 96 -16.67 -1.81 0.25
C PRO A 96 -17.69 -1.76 1.37
N THR A 97 -18.33 -0.62 1.59
CA THR A 97 -19.44 -0.49 2.53
C THR A 97 -20.66 -1.20 1.96
N THR A 98 -20.56 -2.51 1.78
CA THR A 98 -21.73 -3.38 1.67
C THR A 98 -21.95 -3.85 3.10
N PRO A 99 -23.01 -3.39 3.77
CA PRO A 99 -23.38 -3.91 5.07
C PRO A 99 -23.44 -5.44 4.98
N ASP A 100 -22.98 -6.13 6.01
CA ASP A 100 -23.39 -7.51 6.20
C ASP A 100 -24.93 -7.50 6.18
N PRO A 101 -25.62 -8.36 5.41
CA PRO A 101 -27.09 -8.38 5.37
C PRO A 101 -27.72 -8.56 6.76
N SER A 102 -26.95 -8.96 7.77
CA SER A 102 -27.38 -9.02 9.17
C SER A 102 -27.33 -7.70 9.95
N ASP A 103 -26.60 -6.68 9.47
CA ASP A 103 -26.44 -5.34 10.09
C ASP A 103 -27.18 -4.25 9.29
N GLN A 104 -28.03 -4.63 8.34
CA GLN A 104 -28.70 -3.69 7.45
C GLN A 104 -29.91 -3.04 8.14
N ASP A 105 -29.66 -1.94 8.85
CA ASP A 105 -30.73 -1.01 9.20
C ASP A 105 -31.16 -0.29 7.92
N THR A 106 -32.34 -0.62 7.39
CA THR A 106 -32.84 -0.18 6.08
C THR A 106 -33.00 1.34 5.94
N ASP A 107 -32.88 2.08 7.05
CA ASP A 107 -33.07 3.52 7.13
C ASP A 107 -31.75 4.33 7.11
N GLU A 108 -30.58 3.69 7.17
CA GLU A 108 -29.30 4.42 7.14
C GLU A 108 -28.86 4.69 5.68
N PRO A 109 -28.63 5.97 5.29
CA PRO A 109 -28.21 6.29 3.94
C PRO A 109 -26.84 5.66 3.62
N PRO A 110 -26.55 5.36 2.33
CA PRO A 110 -25.29 4.74 1.94
C PRO A 110 -24.09 5.56 2.43
N GLN A 111 -23.26 4.97 3.30
CA GLN A 111 -22.05 5.65 3.79
C GLN A 111 -21.07 5.84 2.62
N LEU A 112 -20.94 7.09 2.17
CA LEU A 112 -19.96 7.49 1.16
C LEU A 112 -18.53 7.34 1.71
N PRO A 113 -17.55 6.91 0.88
CA PRO A 113 -16.17 6.83 1.32
C PRO A 113 -15.62 8.23 1.65
N PRO A 114 -14.63 8.33 2.56
CA PRO A 114 -14.07 9.61 2.99
C PRO A 114 -13.60 10.48 1.81
N ARG A 115 -13.86 11.80 1.90
CA ARG A 115 -13.47 12.81 0.89
C ARG A 115 -12.01 12.74 0.47
N ASP A 116 -11.13 12.39 1.40
CA ASP A 116 -9.69 12.33 1.20
C ASP A 116 -9.18 10.98 0.66
N SER A 117 -10.08 10.04 0.34
CA SER A 117 -9.68 8.73 -0.17
C SER A 117 -9.27 8.75 -1.65
N TYR A 118 -8.24 7.97 -1.99
CA TYR A 118 -7.85 7.61 -3.35
C TYR A 118 -8.76 6.47 -3.83
N PRO A 119 -9.23 6.56 -5.09
CA PRO A 119 -10.57 6.17 -5.58
C PRO A 119 -11.45 5.39 -4.60
N GLY A 120 -11.90 6.03 -3.52
CA GLY A 120 -12.83 5.45 -2.52
C GLY A 120 -12.26 4.33 -1.65
N ALA A 121 -11.08 3.80 -1.98
CA ALA A 121 -10.53 2.60 -1.37
C ALA A 121 -9.41 2.90 -0.38
N VAL A 122 -8.58 3.93 -0.56
CA VAL A 122 -7.38 4.13 0.29
C VAL A 122 -7.38 5.53 0.86
N THR A 123 -7.41 5.68 2.19
CA THR A 123 -7.37 7.01 2.83
C THR A 123 -6.06 7.75 2.55
N ALA A 124 -6.10 9.09 2.52
CA ALA A 124 -4.90 9.89 2.24
C ALA A 124 -3.72 9.56 3.17
N PRO A 125 -3.88 9.43 4.50
CA PRO A 125 -2.74 9.11 5.37
C PRO A 125 -2.05 7.79 5.00
N LYS A 126 -2.81 6.75 4.62
CA LYS A 126 -2.24 5.45 4.23
C LYS A 126 -1.47 5.55 2.92
N ALA A 127 -2.05 6.21 1.92
CA ALA A 127 -1.40 6.42 0.63
C ALA A 127 -0.11 7.23 0.77
N TRP A 128 -0.13 8.31 1.53
CA TRP A 128 1.03 9.18 1.74
C TRP A 128 2.15 8.51 2.55
N TRP A 129 1.81 7.71 3.56
CA TRP A 129 2.82 6.92 4.28
C TRP A 129 3.45 5.86 3.39
N LEU A 130 2.64 5.15 2.59
CA LEU A 130 3.14 4.17 1.64
C LEU A 130 4.07 4.83 0.61
N PHE A 131 3.65 5.98 0.07
CA PHE A 131 4.45 6.72 -0.88
C PHE A 131 5.78 7.20 -0.26
N ALA A 132 5.76 7.70 0.98
CA ALA A 132 6.98 8.06 1.72
C ALA A 132 7.92 6.86 1.88
N VAL A 133 7.40 5.68 2.24
CA VAL A 133 8.21 4.45 2.33
C VAL A 133 8.84 4.10 0.99
N PHE A 134 8.09 4.16 -0.11
CA PHE A 134 8.63 3.87 -1.44
C PHE A 134 9.68 4.90 -1.88
N VAL A 135 9.45 6.19 -1.62
CA VAL A 135 10.45 7.23 -1.89
C VAL A 135 11.73 6.95 -1.10
N VAL A 136 11.64 6.67 0.21
CA VAL A 136 12.81 6.31 1.04
C VAL A 136 13.53 5.10 0.49
N PHE A 137 12.80 4.03 0.18
CA PHE A 137 13.40 2.79 -0.31
C PHE A 137 14.13 3.00 -1.65
N VAL A 138 13.49 3.66 -2.61
CA VAL A 138 14.07 3.90 -3.94
C VAL A 138 15.20 4.92 -3.88
N ALA A 139 15.05 6.00 -3.10
CA ALA A 139 16.05 7.06 -2.96
C ALA A 139 17.33 6.54 -2.28
N VAL A 140 17.19 5.84 -1.16
CA VAL A 140 18.34 5.23 -0.45
C VAL A 140 18.94 4.10 -1.28
N GLY A 141 18.10 3.29 -1.92
CA GLY A 141 18.53 2.21 -2.82
C GLY A 141 19.38 2.73 -3.97
N GLY A 142 18.88 3.71 -4.73
CA GLY A 142 19.62 4.33 -5.83
C GLY A 142 20.89 5.06 -5.36
N ALA A 143 20.86 5.71 -4.19
CA ALA A 143 22.06 6.32 -3.62
C ALA A 143 23.14 5.30 -3.21
N LYS A 144 22.75 4.09 -2.80
CA LYS A 144 23.68 3.04 -2.36
C LYS A 144 24.15 2.13 -3.48
N LEU A 145 23.26 1.80 -4.42
CA LEU A 145 23.51 0.87 -5.52
C LEU A 145 23.94 1.57 -6.81
N GLY A 146 23.76 2.89 -6.89
CA GLY A 146 23.96 3.68 -8.10
C GLY A 146 22.66 3.89 -8.88
N TRP A 147 22.62 4.96 -9.67
CA TRP A 147 21.55 5.24 -10.62
C TRP A 147 21.96 4.74 -12.00
N ASP A 148 21.51 3.54 -12.35
CA ASP A 148 21.85 2.80 -13.56
C ASP A 148 20.57 2.33 -14.29
N PRO A 149 20.65 1.71 -15.47
CA PRO A 149 19.47 1.23 -16.19
C PRO A 149 18.58 0.25 -15.42
N HIS A 150 19.08 -0.40 -14.36
CA HIS A 150 18.31 -1.35 -13.55
C HIS A 150 17.54 -0.67 -12.42
N THR A 151 18.05 0.44 -11.89
CA THR A 151 17.46 1.20 -10.76
C THR A 151 16.64 2.41 -11.22
N LEU A 152 16.99 3.00 -12.37
CA LEU A 152 16.28 4.14 -12.97
C LEU A 152 14.78 3.90 -13.19
N PRO A 153 14.30 2.71 -13.63
CA PRO A 153 12.88 2.46 -13.81
C PRO A 153 12.07 2.64 -12.51
N ALA A 154 12.62 2.22 -11.37
CA ALA A 154 11.97 2.41 -10.07
C ALA A 154 11.87 3.90 -9.71
N GLY A 155 12.95 4.67 -9.92
CA GLY A 155 12.94 6.13 -9.75
C GLY A 155 11.92 6.82 -10.67
N GLY A 156 11.87 6.42 -11.94
CA GLY A 156 10.89 6.91 -12.91
C GLY A 156 9.45 6.64 -12.49
N LEU A 157 9.16 5.45 -11.96
CA LEU A 157 7.83 5.12 -11.44
C LEU A 157 7.43 6.05 -10.27
N ILE A 158 8.32 6.30 -9.31
CA ILE A 158 8.07 7.24 -8.20
C ILE A 158 7.74 8.64 -8.72
N CYS A 159 8.49 9.11 -9.70
CA CYS A 159 8.29 10.40 -10.35
C CYS A 159 6.92 10.49 -11.06
N ILE A 160 6.50 9.44 -11.77
CA ILE A 160 5.18 9.36 -12.41
C ILE A 160 4.06 9.37 -11.36
N LEU A 161 4.20 8.58 -10.29
CA LEU A 161 3.22 8.54 -9.20
C LEU A 161 3.09 9.90 -8.50
N ALA A 162 4.20 10.62 -8.30
CA ALA A 162 4.18 11.97 -7.76
C ALA A 162 3.40 12.93 -8.66
N LEU A 163 3.69 12.93 -9.97
CA LEU A 163 3.00 13.74 -10.96
C LEU A 163 1.50 13.46 -10.98
N MET A 164 1.12 12.18 -11.05
CA MET A 164 -0.29 11.75 -11.06
C MET A 164 -1.00 12.12 -9.75
N GLY A 165 -0.34 11.96 -8.60
CA GLY A 165 -0.88 12.34 -7.30
C GLY A 165 -1.17 13.85 -7.22
N GLY A 166 -0.26 14.68 -7.73
CA GLY A 166 -0.47 16.13 -7.81
C GLY A 166 -1.67 16.49 -8.68
N ILE A 167 -1.78 15.88 -9.87
CA ILE A 167 -2.91 16.08 -10.79
C ILE A 167 -4.24 15.72 -10.13
N ASP A 168 -4.31 14.55 -9.48
CA ASP A 168 -5.54 14.05 -8.85
C ASP A 168 -5.96 14.94 -7.67
N ASP A 169 -5.02 15.27 -6.77
CA ASP A 169 -5.28 16.15 -5.62
C ASP A 169 -5.83 17.52 -6.07
N ALA A 170 -5.19 18.14 -7.07
CA ALA A 170 -5.62 19.44 -7.58
C ALA A 170 -6.94 19.38 -8.35
N THR A 171 -7.17 18.33 -9.16
CA THR A 171 -8.42 18.15 -9.90
C THR A 171 -9.62 18.04 -8.96
N ARG A 172 -9.43 17.41 -7.80
CA ARG A 172 -10.44 17.26 -6.75
C ARG A 172 -10.58 18.48 -5.85
N LYS A 173 -9.86 19.57 -6.12
CA LYS A 173 -9.80 20.78 -5.29
C LYS A 173 -9.39 20.50 -3.84
N LEU A 174 -8.57 19.47 -3.64
CA LEU A 174 -8.03 19.14 -2.31
C LEU A 174 -6.76 19.95 -2.05
N PRO A 175 -6.44 20.26 -0.78
CA PRO A 175 -5.19 20.96 -0.47
C PRO A 175 -3.98 20.11 -0.89
N MET A 176 -2.83 20.77 -1.08
CA MET A 176 -1.57 20.08 -1.35
C MET A 176 -1.31 18.98 -0.32
N ALA A 177 -0.90 17.83 -0.83
CA ALA A 177 -0.73 16.57 -0.11
C ALA A 177 -1.94 16.14 0.73
N ARG A 178 -3.17 16.59 0.41
CA ARG A 178 -4.38 16.39 1.20
C ARG A 178 -4.19 16.69 2.70
N GLY A 179 -3.34 17.67 3.02
CA GLY A 179 -3.01 18.06 4.39
C GLY A 179 -1.98 17.16 5.12
N GLN A 180 -1.40 16.15 4.47
CA GLN A 180 -0.40 15.23 5.03
C GLN A 180 1.01 15.85 5.11
N LYS A 181 1.14 16.91 5.92
CA LYS A 181 2.35 17.76 5.99
C LYS A 181 3.61 17.00 6.43
N VAL A 182 3.47 16.08 7.40
CA VAL A 182 4.62 15.32 7.94
C VAL A 182 5.20 14.39 6.87
N GLN A 183 4.33 13.65 6.18
CA GLN A 183 4.71 12.73 5.12
C GLN A 183 5.30 13.47 3.92
N ALA A 184 4.67 14.58 3.52
CA ALA A 184 5.19 15.46 2.47
C ALA A 184 6.58 16.00 2.82
N PHE A 185 6.81 16.44 4.06
CA PHE A 185 8.12 16.89 4.50
C PHE A 185 9.19 15.78 4.42
N ILE A 186 8.86 14.56 4.88
CA ILE A 186 9.76 13.40 4.77
C ILE A 186 10.11 13.13 3.30
N ILE A 187 9.11 13.10 2.42
CA ILE A 187 9.30 12.88 0.98
C ILE A 187 10.24 13.96 0.40
N VAL A 188 10.00 15.23 0.70
CA VAL A 188 10.85 16.34 0.23
C VAL A 188 12.28 16.20 0.73
N ALA A 189 12.47 15.94 2.03
CA ALA A 189 13.79 15.83 2.64
C ALA A 189 14.60 14.68 2.02
N VAL A 190 13.98 13.51 1.85
CA VAL A 190 14.62 12.31 1.30
C VAL A 190 14.87 12.45 -0.20
N SER A 191 14.04 13.21 -0.91
CA SER A 191 14.16 13.43 -2.35
C SER A 191 15.44 14.17 -2.76
N VAL A 192 16.23 14.70 -1.82
CA VAL A 192 17.58 15.20 -2.11
C VAL A 192 18.45 14.15 -2.81
N LEU A 193 18.27 12.86 -2.46
CA LEU A 193 18.98 11.73 -3.08
C LEU A 193 18.50 11.42 -4.51
N MET A 194 17.38 12.01 -4.92
CA MET A 194 16.77 11.89 -6.25
C MET A 194 16.71 13.26 -6.96
N PHE A 195 17.59 14.20 -6.59
CA PHE A 195 17.64 15.56 -7.15
C PHE A 195 16.31 16.32 -7.08
N PHE A 196 15.52 16.08 -6.02
CA PHE A 196 14.19 16.67 -5.81
C PHE A 196 13.16 16.40 -6.91
N LEU A 197 13.40 15.42 -7.80
CA LEU A 197 12.50 15.14 -8.92
C LEU A 197 11.06 14.82 -8.49
N PRO A 198 10.79 13.96 -7.48
CA PRO A 198 9.40 13.64 -7.13
C PRO A 198 8.61 14.86 -6.61
N PRO A 199 9.10 15.68 -5.65
CA PRO A 199 8.41 16.89 -5.23
C PRO A 199 8.16 17.90 -6.36
N VAL A 200 9.16 18.11 -7.24
CA VAL A 200 9.00 19.02 -8.39
C VAL A 200 7.88 18.53 -9.31
N LEU A 201 7.88 17.24 -9.65
CA LEU A 201 6.84 16.65 -10.49
C LEU A 201 5.47 16.66 -9.83
N TYR A 202 5.38 16.46 -8.51
CA TYR A 202 4.13 16.63 -7.77
C TYR A 202 3.59 18.07 -7.93
N ILE A 203 4.42 19.09 -7.74
CA ILE A 203 4.02 20.50 -7.87
C ILE A 203 3.61 20.82 -9.32
N VAL A 204 4.34 20.31 -10.32
CA VAL A 204 3.97 20.42 -11.73
C VAL A 204 2.60 19.80 -11.97
N GLY A 205 2.39 18.57 -11.47
CA GLY A 205 1.12 17.87 -11.60
C GLY A 205 -0.04 18.62 -10.95
N TYR A 206 0.18 19.13 -9.74
CA TYR A 206 -0.79 19.95 -9.02
C TYR A 206 -1.15 21.21 -9.81
N SER A 207 -0.15 21.90 -10.35
CA SER A 207 -0.35 23.09 -11.19
C SER A 207 -1.14 22.77 -12.47
N ILE A 208 -0.91 21.61 -13.08
CA ILE A 208 -1.67 21.15 -14.25
C ILE A 208 -3.12 20.87 -13.84
N GLY A 209 -3.35 20.11 -12.77
CA GLY A 209 -4.69 19.77 -12.29
C GLY A 209 -5.51 20.98 -11.84
N THR A 210 -4.86 22.02 -11.30
CA THR A 210 -5.53 23.29 -10.96
C THR A 210 -5.99 24.03 -12.22
N LYS A 211 -5.17 24.06 -13.27
CA LYS A 211 -5.49 24.77 -14.52
C LYS A 211 -6.43 23.99 -15.43
N ARG A 212 -6.31 22.67 -15.46
CA ARG A 212 -7.03 21.75 -16.33
C ARG A 212 -7.44 20.52 -15.51
N PRO A 213 -8.56 20.58 -14.79
CA PRO A 213 -9.09 19.43 -14.06
C PRO A 213 -9.26 18.24 -15.02
N MET A 214 -8.67 17.09 -14.69
CA MET A 214 -8.65 15.93 -15.60
C MET A 214 -8.52 14.59 -14.86
N GLY A 215 -8.77 13.50 -15.57
CA GLY A 215 -8.63 12.15 -15.02
C GLY A 215 -9.79 11.75 -14.11
N TYR A 216 -9.54 10.81 -13.20
CA TYR A 216 -10.56 10.21 -12.34
C TYR A 216 -11.24 11.25 -11.43
N GLY A 217 -10.49 12.22 -10.90
CA GLY A 217 -11.02 13.28 -10.03
C GLY A 217 -12.18 14.08 -10.63
N LEU A 218 -12.25 14.23 -11.96
CA LEU A 218 -13.36 14.93 -12.64
C LEU A 218 -14.65 14.08 -12.66
N ARG A 219 -14.50 12.76 -12.76
CA ARG A 219 -15.63 11.82 -12.89
C ARG A 219 -16.04 11.21 -11.55
N ASP A 220 -15.27 11.47 -10.49
CA ASP A 220 -15.51 10.92 -9.17
C ASP A 220 -16.86 11.41 -8.61
N PRO A 221 -17.84 10.52 -8.41
CA PRO A 221 -19.15 10.89 -7.85
C PRO A 221 -19.03 11.43 -6.42
N VAL A 222 -18.04 10.96 -5.65
CA VAL A 222 -17.80 11.39 -4.28
C VAL A 222 -17.27 12.83 -4.26
N ALA A 223 -16.33 13.15 -5.15
CA ALA A 223 -15.80 14.50 -5.27
C ALA A 223 -16.88 15.51 -5.69
N ARG A 224 -17.80 15.11 -6.59
CA ARG A 224 -18.93 15.95 -7.01
C ARG A 224 -19.91 16.22 -5.87
N HIS A 225 -20.27 15.18 -5.11
CA HIS A 225 -21.14 15.32 -3.96
C HIS A 225 -20.58 16.32 -2.92
N TYR A 226 -19.29 16.20 -2.58
CA TYR A 226 -18.67 17.14 -1.64
C TYR A 226 -18.52 18.56 -2.22
N ALA A 227 -18.33 18.70 -3.53
CA ALA A 227 -18.31 20.02 -4.15
C ALA A 227 -19.69 20.72 -4.11
N GLU A 228 -20.77 19.95 -4.21
CA GLU A 228 -22.14 20.47 -4.04
C GLU A 228 -22.41 20.90 -2.60
N LEU A 229 -21.97 20.11 -1.62
CA LEU A 229 -22.06 20.46 -0.19
C LEU A 229 -21.28 21.74 0.13
N ASP A 230 -20.03 21.86 -0.32
CA ASP A 230 -19.22 23.07 -0.12
C ASP A 230 -19.93 24.31 -0.71
N ALA A 231 -20.57 24.17 -1.88
CA ALA A 231 -21.32 25.25 -2.52
C ALA A 231 -22.66 25.60 -1.83
N GLN A 232 -23.25 24.65 -1.10
CA GLN A 232 -24.40 24.92 -0.23
C GLN A 232 -23.95 25.66 1.03
N GLU A 233 -22.91 25.17 1.71
CA GLU A 233 -22.35 25.85 2.89
C GLU A 233 -21.92 27.29 2.58
N GLU A 234 -21.32 27.54 1.41
CA GLU A 234 -20.91 28.89 1.02
C GLU A 234 -22.10 29.82 0.73
N ARG A 235 -23.23 29.28 0.24
CA ARG A 235 -24.49 30.05 0.08
C ARG A 235 -25.16 30.35 1.41
N ASP A 236 -25.04 29.45 2.37
CA ASP A 236 -25.69 29.55 3.68
C ASP A 236 -24.83 30.30 4.71
N ARG A 237 -23.61 30.74 4.33
CA ARG A 237 -22.79 31.61 5.17
C ARG A 237 -23.41 33.02 5.26
N PRO A 238 -23.69 33.52 6.48
CA PRO A 238 -24.29 34.84 6.70
C PRO A 238 -23.35 36.00 6.37
#